data_AF-A0A8T0RY23-F1
#
_entry.id   AF-A0A8T0RY23-F1
#
_cell.length_a   1.000
_cell.length_b   1.000
_cell.length_c   1.000
_cell.angle_alpha   90.00
_cell.angle_beta   90.00
_cell.angle_gamma   90.00
#
_symmetry.space_group_name_H-M   'P 1'
#
loop_
_entity.id
_entity.type
_entity.pdbx_description
1 polymer ?
#
loop_
_entity_poly.entity_id
_entity_poly.type
_entity_poly.pdbx_seq_one_letter_code
_entity_poly.pdbx_strand_id
1 'polypeptide(L)'
;MQDGGCRFKYPKQFSETTEQGKDAYPIYRRRNDGHKVFVRKKWLNNRWVVPYNPTLLMRYNCHINVEVCSSIKCCKYLYKYVYKGTNCVSFAVGNHNQNEEIEINEIKQYRKARCITSIEAVYRLYRFPLYSMNPPVLQMQVHLPGMHMVPFNDHDNLDDVLGRAKNQRSILTEFFRMNIEDPNARRYLYREFPEHYIWNKSKKIWKPRKRRFQIRRLVYAYPSKGERFYLRVLLNHVRGPTSFTSIRIVRGVVSQTFRECCEKLGLVESDSSLDAALNEAVTFQMPYALKRMFATIMVFCEYTNIRALWEKHFDSMAEDYRHVHGNSSNVEQFVL
;
A
#
# COMPACT_ATOMS: atom_id res chain seq x y z
N MET A 1 -12.98 38.06 4.90
CA MET A 1 -11.73 38.66 4.35
C MET A 1 -10.60 38.24 5.28
N GLN A 2 -9.37 38.16 4.78
CA GLN A 2 -8.18 37.92 5.59
C GLN A 2 -7.18 39.01 5.16
N ASP A 3 -6.71 39.81 6.10
CA ASP A 3 -5.76 40.93 5.89
C ASP A 3 -6.20 41.92 4.79
N GLY A 4 -7.46 42.38 4.84
CA GLY A 4 -8.02 43.30 3.85
C GLY A 4 -8.29 42.70 2.46
N GLY A 5 -7.93 41.43 2.24
CA GLY A 5 -8.12 40.71 0.99
C GLY A 5 -9.22 39.64 1.04
N CYS A 6 -9.66 39.19 -0.14
CA CYS A 6 -10.46 37.97 -0.23
C CYS A 6 -9.56 36.75 0.05
N ARG A 7 -9.94 35.90 1.01
CA ARG A 7 -9.24 34.65 1.34
C ARG A 7 -9.00 33.76 0.12
N PHE A 8 -9.92 33.79 -0.84
CA PHE A 8 -9.87 33.00 -2.08
C PHE A 8 -9.16 33.73 -3.24
N LYS A 9 -8.53 34.89 -2.95
CA LYS A 9 -7.77 35.72 -3.89
C LYS A 9 -8.62 36.19 -5.08
N TYR A 10 -9.81 36.69 -4.80
CA TYR A 10 -10.65 37.42 -5.76
C TYR A 10 -10.45 38.93 -5.61
N PRO A 11 -10.48 39.70 -6.72
CA PRO A 11 -10.73 39.25 -8.10
C PRO A 11 -9.53 38.50 -8.71
N LYS A 12 -9.80 37.53 -9.58
CA LYS A 12 -8.75 36.84 -10.36
C LYS A 12 -8.28 37.72 -11.53
N GLN A 13 -7.11 37.44 -12.08
CA GLN A 13 -6.65 38.13 -13.30
C GLN A 13 -7.48 37.69 -14.52
N PHE A 14 -7.53 38.54 -15.54
CA PHE A 14 -8.08 38.16 -16.84
C PHE A 14 -7.13 37.17 -17.53
N SER A 15 -7.71 36.28 -18.33
CA SER A 15 -7.00 35.28 -19.14
C SER A 15 -7.84 34.94 -20.36
N GLU A 16 -7.28 35.02 -21.56
CA GLU A 16 -8.00 34.73 -22.81
C GLU A 16 -8.25 33.23 -23.01
N THR A 17 -7.41 32.38 -22.42
CA THR A 17 -7.48 30.92 -22.48
C THR A 17 -7.41 30.32 -21.07
N THR A 18 -7.78 29.04 -20.95
CA THR A 18 -7.57 28.29 -19.71
C THR A 18 -6.21 27.61 -19.79
N GLU A 19 -5.33 27.92 -18.85
CA GLU A 19 -3.95 27.44 -18.87
C GLU A 19 -3.63 26.60 -17.63
N GLN A 20 -2.81 25.56 -17.82
CA GLN A 20 -2.28 24.77 -16.73
C GLN A 20 -1.07 25.49 -16.13
N GLY A 21 -1.21 26.00 -14.91
CA GLY A 21 -0.08 26.56 -14.18
C GLY A 21 0.99 25.50 -13.91
N LYS A 22 2.28 25.89 -13.90
CA LYS A 22 3.37 25.03 -13.44
C LYS A 22 3.11 24.63 -11.99
N ASP A 23 2.64 23.40 -11.77
CA ASP A 23 2.45 22.81 -10.44
C ASP A 23 1.45 23.53 -9.50
N ALA A 24 0.54 24.34 -10.07
CA ALA A 24 -0.45 25.15 -9.36
C ALA A 24 -1.89 24.90 -9.85
N TYR A 25 -2.88 25.53 -9.18
CA TYR A 25 -4.27 25.55 -9.67
C TYR A 25 -4.34 26.11 -11.09
N PRO A 26 -5.23 25.57 -11.96
CA PRO A 26 -5.39 26.08 -13.32
C PRO A 26 -5.82 27.55 -13.33
N ILE A 27 -5.31 28.29 -14.30
CA ILE A 27 -5.72 29.66 -14.58
C ILE A 27 -6.91 29.56 -15.53
N TYR A 28 -8.12 29.78 -15.02
CA TYR A 28 -9.33 29.72 -15.84
C TYR A 28 -9.47 30.92 -16.75
N ARG A 29 -9.93 30.67 -17.98
CA ARG A 29 -10.33 31.72 -18.93
C ARG A 29 -11.30 32.71 -18.30
N ARG A 30 -10.93 33.98 -18.30
CA ARG A 30 -11.69 35.15 -17.84
C ARG A 30 -11.40 36.27 -18.84
N ARG A 31 -12.20 36.37 -19.89
CA ARG A 31 -11.96 37.34 -20.98
C ARG A 31 -12.29 38.75 -20.53
N ASN A 32 -11.59 39.75 -21.02
CA ASN A 32 -12.00 41.13 -20.78
C ASN A 32 -13.09 41.53 -21.78
N ASP A 33 -14.31 41.06 -21.54
CA ASP A 33 -15.48 41.27 -22.41
C ASP A 33 -16.20 42.60 -22.17
N GLY A 34 -15.69 43.45 -21.27
CA GLY A 34 -16.32 44.72 -20.90
C GLY A 34 -17.61 44.59 -20.06
N HIS A 35 -18.14 43.38 -19.85
CA HIS A 35 -19.41 43.18 -19.16
C HIS A 35 -19.24 43.35 -17.64
N LYS A 36 -20.13 44.15 -17.05
CA LYS A 36 -20.17 44.38 -15.60
C LYS A 36 -21.61 44.35 -15.10
N VAL A 37 -21.78 43.83 -13.90
CA VAL A 37 -23.06 43.79 -13.19
C VAL A 37 -22.92 44.55 -11.87
N PHE A 38 -23.92 45.34 -11.51
CA PHE A 38 -23.93 46.07 -10.25
C PHE A 38 -24.60 45.23 -9.17
N VAL A 39 -23.83 44.75 -8.20
CA VAL A 39 -24.29 43.85 -7.14
C VAL A 39 -23.77 44.37 -5.81
N ARG A 40 -24.67 44.54 -4.82
CA ARG A 40 -24.32 44.96 -3.45
C ARG A 40 -23.44 46.22 -3.42
N LYS A 41 -23.85 47.26 -4.17
CA LYS A 41 -23.15 48.55 -4.30
C LYS A 41 -21.76 48.48 -4.92
N LYS A 42 -21.43 47.40 -5.64
CA LYS A 42 -20.14 47.23 -6.33
C LYS A 42 -20.34 46.74 -7.76
N TRP A 43 -19.53 47.25 -8.68
CA TRP A 43 -19.43 46.74 -10.04
C TRP A 43 -18.57 45.48 -10.06
N LEU A 44 -19.16 44.36 -10.45
CA LEU A 44 -18.48 43.06 -10.58
C LEU A 44 -18.40 42.67 -12.06
N ASN A 45 -17.29 42.04 -12.44
CA ASN A 45 -17.11 41.41 -13.74
C ASN A 45 -16.76 39.92 -13.56
N ASN A 46 -16.52 39.22 -14.67
CA ASN A 46 -16.24 37.78 -14.64
C ASN A 46 -15.02 37.38 -13.79
N ARG A 47 -14.14 38.32 -13.39
CA ARG A 47 -13.03 38.08 -12.46
C ARG A 47 -13.47 37.69 -11.06
N TRP A 48 -14.73 37.96 -10.69
CA TRP A 48 -15.33 37.65 -9.40
C TRP A 48 -16.13 36.36 -9.39
N VAL A 49 -16.28 35.70 -10.55
CA VAL A 49 -17.11 34.51 -10.70
C VAL A 49 -16.30 33.24 -10.38
N VAL A 50 -16.83 32.40 -9.50
CA VAL A 50 -16.26 31.07 -9.22
C VAL A 50 -16.49 30.16 -10.44
N PRO A 51 -15.49 29.40 -10.91
CA PRO A 51 -15.64 28.48 -12.05
C PRO A 51 -16.87 27.58 -11.88
N TYR A 52 -17.63 27.44 -12.96
CA TYR A 52 -18.86 26.65 -12.96
C TYR A 52 -19.06 25.97 -14.31
N ASN A 53 -19.92 24.95 -14.33
CA ASN A 53 -20.41 24.34 -15.55
C ASN A 53 -21.87 24.79 -15.77
N PRO A 54 -22.20 25.46 -16.90
CA PRO A 54 -23.55 25.95 -17.18
C PRO A 54 -24.61 24.84 -17.14
N THR A 55 -24.31 23.66 -17.67
CA THR A 55 -25.24 22.51 -17.67
C THR A 55 -25.55 22.04 -16.25
N LEU A 56 -24.54 21.92 -15.39
CA LEU A 56 -24.75 21.54 -13.98
C LEU A 56 -25.50 22.62 -13.21
N LEU A 57 -25.17 23.89 -13.44
CA LEU A 57 -25.84 25.02 -12.82
C LEU A 57 -27.34 25.03 -13.16
N MET A 58 -27.68 24.86 -14.44
CA MET A 58 -29.08 24.81 -14.88
C MET A 58 -29.80 23.56 -14.38
N ARG A 59 -29.15 22.39 -14.43
CA ARG A 59 -29.75 21.11 -14.04
C ARG A 59 -30.14 21.06 -12.56
N TYR A 60 -29.30 21.63 -11.69
CA TYR A 60 -29.48 21.56 -10.23
C TYR A 60 -29.95 22.88 -9.61
N ASN A 61 -30.16 23.92 -10.43
CA ASN A 61 -30.54 25.27 -10.01
C ASN A 61 -29.68 25.81 -8.85
N CYS A 62 -28.38 25.51 -8.86
CA CYS A 62 -27.44 25.91 -7.82
C CYS A 62 -26.04 26.13 -8.39
N HIS A 63 -25.23 26.96 -7.73
CA HIS A 63 -23.84 27.16 -8.15
C HIS A 63 -23.00 25.96 -7.73
N ILE A 64 -22.48 25.23 -8.73
CA ILE A 64 -21.58 24.10 -8.53
C ILE A 64 -20.19 24.54 -8.97
N ASN A 65 -19.26 24.63 -8.00
CA ASN A 65 -17.85 24.88 -8.29
C ASN A 65 -17.26 23.68 -9.05
N VAL A 66 -16.73 23.93 -10.24
CA VAL A 66 -16.11 22.89 -11.07
C VAL A 66 -14.63 23.22 -11.26
N GLU A 67 -13.76 22.30 -10.85
CA GLU A 67 -12.32 22.46 -10.97
C GLU A 67 -11.70 21.46 -11.95
N VAL A 68 -10.86 21.95 -12.86
CA VAL A 68 -10.06 21.13 -13.78
C VAL A 68 -8.85 20.58 -13.01
N CYS A 69 -8.74 19.25 -12.96
CA CYS A 69 -7.65 18.53 -12.30
C CYS A 69 -6.71 17.90 -13.33
N SER A 70 -5.69 18.62 -13.79
CA SER A 70 -4.76 18.13 -14.83
C SER A 70 -3.33 17.82 -14.35
N SER A 71 -2.99 18.09 -13.09
CA SER A 71 -1.66 17.80 -12.54
C SER A 71 -1.64 16.53 -11.67
N ILE A 72 -0.46 15.90 -11.52
CA ILE A 72 -0.29 14.77 -10.60
C ILE A 72 -0.59 15.15 -9.14
N LYS A 73 -0.37 16.42 -8.76
CA LYS A 73 -0.78 16.96 -7.45
C LYS A 73 -2.30 16.99 -7.30
N CYS A 74 -3.04 17.36 -8.35
CA CYS A 74 -4.50 17.29 -8.36
C CYS A 74 -5.00 15.85 -8.27
N CYS A 75 -4.38 14.89 -8.98
CA CYS A 75 -4.71 13.47 -8.83
C CYS A 75 -4.48 13.00 -7.39
N LYS A 76 -3.32 13.31 -6.80
CA LYS A 76 -3.04 13.02 -5.38
C LYS A 76 -4.06 13.68 -4.45
N TYR A 77 -4.48 14.90 -4.74
CA TYR A 77 -5.50 15.62 -3.97
C TYR A 77 -6.86 14.93 -4.08
N LEU A 78 -7.34 14.58 -5.27
CA LEU A 78 -8.60 13.86 -5.45
C LEU A 78 -8.58 12.54 -4.67
N TYR A 79 -7.53 11.74 -4.82
CA TYR A 79 -7.37 10.50 -4.07
C TYR A 79 -7.25 10.74 -2.57
N LYS A 80 -6.59 11.81 -2.12
CA LYS A 80 -6.54 12.19 -0.72
C LYS A 80 -7.93 12.43 -0.16
N TYR A 81 -8.86 13.05 -0.90
CA TYR A 81 -10.21 13.33 -0.40
C TYR A 81 -11.15 12.14 -0.52
N VAL A 82 -11.03 11.34 -1.59
CA VAL A 82 -11.77 10.08 -1.77
C VAL A 82 -11.36 9.03 -0.73
N TYR A 83 -10.06 8.97 -0.41
CA TYR A 83 -9.52 8.05 0.60
C TYR A 83 -9.24 8.72 1.94
N LYS A 84 -9.63 9.99 2.12
CA LYS A 84 -9.65 10.59 3.46
C LYS A 84 -10.71 9.79 4.19
N GLY A 85 -10.26 8.92 5.10
CA GLY A 85 -11.15 8.11 5.89
C GLY A 85 -12.26 8.97 6.48
N THR A 86 -13.40 8.35 6.77
CA THR A 86 -14.53 9.06 7.34
C THR A 86 -14.15 9.82 8.59
N ASN A 87 -14.77 10.99 8.79
CA ASN A 87 -14.58 11.76 10.00
C ASN A 87 -14.83 10.85 11.21
N CYS A 88 -13.87 10.82 12.13
CA CYS A 88 -14.00 10.10 13.38
C CYS A 88 -14.03 11.11 14.53
N VAL A 89 -14.86 10.84 15.52
CA VAL A 89 -14.85 11.54 16.80
C VAL A 89 -14.24 10.60 17.83
N SER A 90 -13.34 11.14 18.63
CA SER A 90 -12.88 10.52 19.86
C SER A 90 -13.72 11.08 21.00
N PHE A 91 -14.35 10.21 21.79
CA PHE A 91 -15.11 10.61 22.98
C PHE A 91 -14.80 9.67 24.13
N ALA A 92 -14.93 10.17 25.36
CA ALA A 92 -14.81 9.37 26.57
C ALA A 92 -16.20 8.88 27.02
N VAL A 93 -16.33 7.61 27.36
CA VAL A 93 -17.54 7.06 28.00
C VAL A 93 -17.27 6.96 29.50
N GLY A 94 -17.86 7.85 30.29
CA GLY A 94 -17.82 7.78 31.75
C GLY A 94 -19.06 7.07 32.30
N ASN A 95 -18.87 6.20 33.30
CA ASN A 95 -19.98 5.68 34.10
C ASN A 95 -20.37 6.73 35.14
N HIS A 96 -21.62 7.22 35.08
CA HIS A 96 -22.18 8.15 36.07
C HIS A 96 -22.84 7.41 37.25
N ASN A 97 -22.24 6.32 37.73
CA ASN A 97 -22.71 5.68 38.98
C ASN A 97 -21.83 6.18 40.13
N GLN A 98 -22.42 6.98 41.02
CA GLN A 98 -21.71 7.72 42.08
C GLN A 98 -21.18 6.84 43.23
N ASN A 99 -21.38 5.52 43.22
CA ASN A 99 -21.17 4.65 44.39
C ASN A 99 -20.26 3.43 44.19
N GLU A 100 -19.48 3.33 43.10
CA GLU A 100 -18.47 2.27 42.95
C GLU A 100 -17.08 2.89 42.77
N GLU A 101 -16.05 2.24 43.33
CA GLU A 101 -14.64 2.56 43.07
C GLU A 101 -14.43 2.66 41.56
N ILE A 102 -14.11 3.86 41.09
CA ILE A 102 -13.92 4.13 39.68
C ILE A 102 -12.64 3.41 39.24
N GLU A 103 -12.76 2.22 38.65
CA GLU A 103 -11.66 1.58 37.92
C GLU A 103 -11.34 2.45 36.69
N ILE A 104 -10.37 3.36 36.82
CA ILE A 104 -9.94 4.25 35.73
C ILE A 104 -9.14 3.42 34.73
N ASN A 105 -9.82 2.93 33.70
CA ASN A 105 -9.17 2.29 32.54
C ASN A 105 -9.18 3.23 31.34
N GLU A 106 -8.09 3.98 31.17
CA GLU A 106 -7.91 4.99 30.11
C GLU A 106 -8.10 4.40 28.70
N ILE A 107 -7.74 3.13 28.49
CA ILE A 107 -7.89 2.43 27.21
C ILE A 107 -9.37 2.10 26.92
N LYS A 108 -10.16 1.75 27.94
CA LYS A 108 -11.60 1.47 27.80
C LYS A 108 -12.44 2.75 27.66
N GLN A 109 -12.01 3.85 28.27
CA GLN A 109 -12.77 5.10 28.34
C GLN A 109 -12.78 5.84 26.99
N TYR A 110 -11.66 5.90 26.26
CA TYR A 110 -11.61 6.62 24.98
C TYR A 110 -12.04 5.75 23.80
N ARG A 111 -13.19 6.08 23.22
CA ARG A 111 -13.72 5.44 22.01
C ARG A 111 -13.53 6.36 20.81
N LYS A 112 -12.96 5.80 19.74
CA LYS A 112 -12.93 6.44 18.42
C LYS A 112 -14.06 5.87 17.57
N ALA A 113 -15.09 6.66 17.33
CA ALA A 113 -16.20 6.26 16.46
C ALA A 113 -16.20 7.03 15.15
N ARG A 114 -16.73 6.39 14.11
CA ARG A 114 -16.98 7.02 12.81
C ARG A 114 -18.24 7.86 12.87
N CYS A 115 -18.15 9.13 12.47
CA CYS A 115 -19.32 9.96 12.22
C CYS A 115 -19.99 9.53 10.92
N ILE A 116 -21.30 9.33 10.98
CA ILE A 116 -22.15 9.03 9.82
C ILE A 116 -22.98 10.28 9.55
N THR A 117 -22.97 10.78 8.32
CA THR A 117 -23.82 11.93 7.93
C THR A 117 -25.28 11.50 7.80
N SER A 118 -26.23 12.43 7.90
CA SER A 118 -27.66 12.13 7.73
C SER A 118 -27.97 11.40 6.42
N ILE A 119 -27.31 11.80 5.33
CA ILE A 119 -27.43 11.16 4.01
C ILE A 119 -26.90 9.72 4.05
N GLU A 120 -25.72 9.49 4.61
CA GLU A 120 -25.16 8.13 4.74
C GLU A 120 -26.05 7.24 5.62
N ALA A 121 -26.61 7.78 6.70
CA ALA A 121 -27.51 7.06 7.60
C ALA A 121 -28.78 6.62 6.87
N VAL A 122 -29.42 7.52 6.10
CA VAL A 122 -30.59 7.21 5.26
C VAL A 122 -30.25 6.12 4.24
N TYR A 123 -29.13 6.24 3.53
CA TYR A 123 -28.70 5.22 2.56
C TYR A 123 -28.50 3.86 3.22
N ARG A 124 -27.90 3.82 4.42
CA ARG A 124 -27.72 2.57 5.18
C ARG A 124 -29.05 2.01 5.66
N LEU A 125 -29.97 2.84 6.16
CA LEU A 125 -31.29 2.44 6.65
C LEU A 125 -32.10 1.77 5.53
N TYR A 126 -32.10 2.36 4.33
CA TYR A 126 -32.76 1.81 3.16
C TYR A 126 -31.92 0.75 2.40
N ARG A 127 -30.74 0.39 2.92
CA ARG A 127 -29.79 -0.57 2.31
C ARG A 127 -29.42 -0.22 0.86
N PHE A 128 -29.37 1.06 0.52
CA PHE A 128 -28.89 1.51 -0.77
C PHE A 128 -27.37 1.30 -0.90
N PRO A 129 -26.88 0.95 -2.12
CA PRO A 129 -25.46 0.80 -2.35
C PRO A 129 -24.74 2.15 -2.18
N LEU A 130 -23.84 2.25 -1.21
CA LEU A 130 -23.06 3.46 -0.93
C LEU A 130 -22.03 3.77 -2.02
N TYR A 131 -21.51 2.74 -2.68
CA TYR A 131 -20.61 2.87 -3.81
C TYR A 131 -20.67 1.60 -4.66
N SER A 132 -20.29 1.73 -5.91
CA SER A 132 -19.99 0.60 -6.79
C SER A 132 -18.64 0.84 -7.47
N MET A 133 -17.90 -0.23 -7.73
CA MET A 133 -16.67 -0.15 -8.51
C MET A 133 -16.93 -0.80 -9.87
N ASN A 134 -16.75 -0.04 -10.94
CA ASN A 134 -16.79 -0.55 -12.30
C ASN A 134 -15.46 -0.20 -13.01
N PRO A 135 -14.67 -1.19 -13.44
CA PRO A 135 -14.87 -2.63 -13.25
C PRO A 135 -14.68 -3.07 -11.79
N PRO A 136 -15.25 -4.22 -11.37
CA PRO A 136 -15.05 -4.74 -10.03
C PRO A 136 -13.58 -5.07 -9.78
N VAL A 137 -13.11 -4.88 -8.54
CA VAL A 137 -11.73 -5.19 -8.14
C VAL A 137 -11.70 -6.40 -7.21
N LEU A 138 -10.96 -7.45 -7.58
CA LEU A 138 -10.67 -8.59 -6.70
C LEU A 138 -9.30 -8.42 -6.04
N GLN A 139 -9.28 -8.40 -4.72
CA GLN A 139 -8.02 -8.44 -3.96
C GLN A 139 -7.53 -9.88 -3.84
N MET A 140 -6.35 -10.15 -4.40
CA MET A 140 -5.68 -11.44 -4.35
C MET A 140 -4.83 -11.50 -3.08
N GLN A 141 -5.32 -12.26 -2.10
CA GLN A 141 -4.70 -12.36 -0.77
C GLN A 141 -3.43 -13.19 -0.84
N VAL A 142 -2.35 -12.69 -0.23
CA VAL A 142 -1.10 -13.43 -0.03
C VAL A 142 -0.90 -13.63 1.46
N HIS A 143 -0.72 -14.86 1.91
CA HIS A 143 -0.47 -15.21 3.31
C HIS A 143 0.43 -16.45 3.37
N LEU A 144 1.11 -16.63 4.50
CA LEU A 144 1.89 -17.84 4.78
C LEU A 144 0.98 -19.03 5.11
N PRO A 145 1.50 -20.27 5.14
CA PRO A 145 0.75 -21.44 5.58
C PRO A 145 0.08 -21.20 6.94
N GLY A 146 -1.22 -21.49 7.06
CA GLY A 146 -1.99 -21.29 8.30
C GLY A 146 -2.29 -19.85 8.69
N MET A 147 -1.75 -18.85 7.97
CA MET A 147 -1.91 -17.43 8.31
C MET A 147 -3.00 -16.72 7.49
N HIS A 148 -4.00 -17.44 6.98
CA HIS A 148 -5.15 -16.81 6.32
C HIS A 148 -6.16 -16.31 7.35
N MET A 149 -6.86 -15.23 6.98
CA MET A 149 -7.92 -14.67 7.82
C MET A 149 -9.15 -15.58 7.84
N VAL A 150 -9.62 -15.91 9.04
CA VAL A 150 -10.87 -16.64 9.29
C VAL A 150 -11.82 -15.72 10.08
N PRO A 151 -13.00 -15.38 9.53
CA PRO A 151 -13.99 -14.62 10.30
C PRO A 151 -14.68 -15.52 11.33
N PHE A 152 -14.87 -15.01 12.53
CA PHE A 152 -15.60 -15.63 13.64
C PHE A 152 -16.40 -14.56 14.39
N ASN A 153 -17.42 -14.98 15.13
CA ASN A 153 -18.19 -14.12 16.03
C ASN A 153 -17.70 -14.29 17.48
N ASP A 154 -17.97 -13.29 18.33
CA ASP A 154 -17.51 -13.27 19.72
C ASP A 154 -18.00 -14.47 20.56
N HIS A 155 -19.11 -15.10 20.17
CA HIS A 155 -19.69 -16.27 20.86
C HIS A 155 -19.35 -17.61 20.20
N ASP A 156 -18.58 -17.61 19.10
CA ASP A 156 -18.21 -18.85 18.43
C ASP A 156 -17.09 -19.57 19.21
N ASN A 157 -17.23 -20.88 19.40
CA ASN A 157 -16.11 -21.70 19.87
C ASN A 157 -15.01 -21.76 18.80
N LEU A 158 -13.76 -21.46 19.19
CA LEU A 158 -12.64 -21.36 18.25
C LEU A 158 -12.26 -22.70 17.61
N ASP A 159 -12.36 -23.81 18.35
CA ASP A 159 -12.06 -25.15 17.83
C ASP A 159 -13.06 -25.55 16.75
N ASP A 160 -14.35 -25.27 16.97
CA ASP A 160 -15.39 -25.49 15.96
C ASP A 160 -15.18 -24.61 14.73
N VAL A 161 -14.78 -23.36 14.92
CA VAL A 161 -14.47 -22.44 13.82
C VAL A 161 -13.30 -22.96 12.99
N LEU A 162 -12.25 -23.48 13.63
CA LEU A 162 -11.09 -24.05 12.95
C LEU A 162 -11.41 -25.39 12.28
N GLY A 163 -12.26 -26.22 12.91
CA GLY A 163 -12.71 -27.52 12.40
C GLY A 163 -13.57 -27.42 11.14
N ARG A 164 -14.22 -26.28 10.88
CA ARG A 164 -14.99 -26.06 9.64
C ARG A 164 -14.07 -26.08 8.42
N ALA A 165 -14.22 -27.10 7.56
CA ALA A 165 -13.45 -27.23 6.31
C ALA A 165 -13.50 -25.99 5.41
N LYS A 166 -14.61 -25.24 5.41
CA LYS A 166 -14.74 -23.99 4.67
C LYS A 166 -13.81 -22.89 5.18
N ASN A 167 -13.48 -22.87 6.47
CA ASN A 167 -12.61 -21.86 7.06
C ASN A 167 -11.14 -22.08 6.73
N GLN A 168 -10.76 -23.31 6.38
CA GLN A 168 -9.43 -23.66 5.89
C GLN A 168 -9.17 -23.26 4.42
N ARG A 169 -10.22 -22.81 3.71
CA ARG A 169 -10.11 -22.40 2.30
C ARG A 169 -9.92 -20.90 2.17
N SER A 170 -8.92 -20.50 1.40
CA SER A 170 -8.63 -19.12 1.01
C SER A 170 -8.51 -19.03 -0.51
N ILE A 171 -8.46 -17.80 -1.04
CA ILE A 171 -8.25 -17.56 -2.49
C ILE A 171 -6.94 -18.21 -2.96
N LEU A 172 -5.90 -18.17 -2.13
CA LEU A 172 -4.57 -18.69 -2.44
C LEU A 172 -4.50 -20.22 -2.30
N THR A 173 -5.07 -20.80 -1.24
CA THR A 173 -5.06 -22.27 -1.09
C THR A 173 -5.89 -22.95 -2.17
N GLU A 174 -7.01 -22.33 -2.55
CA GLU A 174 -7.84 -22.82 -3.64
C GLU A 174 -7.20 -22.64 -5.02
N PHE A 175 -6.32 -21.65 -5.20
CA PHE A 175 -5.51 -21.54 -6.42
C PHE A 175 -4.56 -22.74 -6.55
N PHE A 176 -3.90 -23.13 -5.46
CA PHE A 176 -3.08 -24.34 -5.43
C PHE A 176 -3.89 -25.61 -5.72
N ARG A 177 -5.07 -25.74 -5.12
CA ARG A 177 -6.00 -26.85 -5.39
C ARG A 177 -6.42 -26.91 -6.87
N MET A 178 -6.74 -25.76 -7.48
CA MET A 178 -7.06 -25.71 -8.90
C MET A 178 -5.90 -26.15 -9.79
N ASN A 179 -4.65 -25.82 -9.43
CA ASN A 179 -3.49 -26.31 -10.17
C ASN A 179 -3.30 -27.82 -10.05
N ILE A 180 -3.81 -28.46 -8.99
CA ILE A 180 -3.86 -29.93 -8.90
C ILE A 180 -4.92 -30.49 -9.84
N GLU A 181 -6.14 -29.97 -9.75
CA GLU A 181 -7.35 -30.52 -10.40
C GLU A 181 -7.43 -30.22 -11.91
N ASP A 182 -7.01 -29.04 -12.35
CA ASP A 182 -7.15 -28.57 -13.72
C ASP A 182 -5.75 -28.30 -14.34
N PRO A 183 -5.31 -29.13 -15.31
CA PRO A 183 -4.05 -28.91 -16.01
C PRO A 183 -3.96 -27.55 -16.72
N ASN A 184 -5.09 -26.97 -17.14
CA ASN A 184 -5.09 -25.64 -17.77
C ASN A 184 -4.78 -24.52 -16.77
N ALA A 185 -5.16 -24.69 -15.50
CA ALA A 185 -4.89 -23.72 -14.44
C ALA A 185 -3.37 -23.46 -14.29
N ARG A 186 -2.55 -24.50 -14.53
CA ARG A 186 -1.09 -24.46 -14.42
C ARG A 186 -0.41 -23.49 -15.39
N ARG A 187 -1.11 -23.06 -16.46
CA ARG A 187 -0.58 -22.13 -17.45
C ARG A 187 -0.48 -20.69 -16.94
N TYR A 188 -1.23 -20.37 -15.89
CA TYR A 188 -1.42 -18.98 -15.43
C TYR A 188 -0.65 -18.70 -14.15
N LEU A 189 -0.11 -17.49 -14.05
CA LEU A 189 0.43 -16.98 -12.78
C LEU A 189 -0.71 -16.66 -11.81
N TYR A 190 -0.40 -16.59 -10.51
CA TYR A 190 -1.41 -16.22 -9.51
C TYR A 190 -2.03 -14.84 -9.80
N ARG A 191 -1.22 -13.91 -10.31
CA ARG A 191 -1.73 -12.63 -10.79
C ARG A 191 -2.67 -12.83 -11.98
N GLU A 192 -2.38 -13.65 -12.96
CA GLU A 192 -3.23 -13.82 -14.17
C GLU A 192 -4.51 -14.62 -13.90
N PHE A 193 -4.55 -15.40 -12.82
CA PHE A 193 -5.63 -16.33 -12.52
C PHE A 193 -7.06 -15.74 -12.62
N PRO A 194 -7.35 -14.54 -12.08
CA PRO A 194 -8.68 -13.95 -12.16
C PRO A 194 -9.12 -13.55 -13.57
N GLU A 195 -8.21 -13.46 -14.54
CA GLU A 195 -8.55 -13.22 -15.95
C GLU A 195 -9.25 -14.45 -16.56
N HIS A 196 -8.90 -15.64 -16.08
CA HIS A 196 -9.39 -16.92 -16.61
C HIS A 196 -10.37 -17.63 -15.69
N TYR A 197 -10.35 -17.32 -14.38
CA TYR A 197 -11.20 -17.92 -13.37
C TYR A 197 -11.96 -16.85 -12.56
N ILE A 198 -13.15 -17.20 -12.07
CA ILE A 198 -13.97 -16.39 -11.17
C ILE A 198 -13.98 -17.05 -9.79
N TRP A 199 -13.72 -16.25 -8.76
CA TRP A 199 -13.83 -16.66 -7.37
C TRP A 199 -15.29 -16.62 -6.89
N ASN A 200 -15.82 -17.78 -6.47
CA ASN A 200 -17.11 -17.86 -5.79
C ASN A 200 -16.93 -17.73 -4.28
N LYS A 201 -17.25 -16.56 -3.71
CA LYS A 201 -17.09 -16.30 -2.26
C LYS A 201 -17.93 -17.23 -1.38
N SER A 202 -19.16 -17.55 -1.79
CA SER A 202 -20.07 -18.35 -0.98
C SER A 202 -19.63 -19.81 -0.87
N LYS A 203 -19.14 -20.39 -1.97
CA LYS A 203 -18.63 -21.78 -2.01
C LYS A 203 -17.13 -21.88 -1.73
N LYS A 204 -16.40 -20.75 -1.72
CA LYS A 204 -14.93 -20.67 -1.66
C LYS A 204 -14.25 -21.59 -2.68
N ILE A 205 -14.61 -21.43 -3.94
CA ILE A 205 -14.04 -22.19 -5.06
C ILE A 205 -13.80 -21.28 -6.27
N TRP A 206 -12.81 -21.64 -7.06
CA TRP A 206 -12.60 -21.07 -8.38
C TRP A 206 -13.45 -21.78 -9.43
N LYS A 207 -13.91 -21.05 -10.44
CA LYS A 207 -14.61 -21.60 -11.60
C LYS A 207 -14.09 -20.97 -12.88
N PRO A 208 -14.00 -21.70 -14.01
CA PRO A 208 -13.67 -21.11 -15.29
C PRO A 208 -14.57 -19.92 -15.61
N ARG A 209 -13.95 -18.82 -16.06
CA ARG A 209 -14.64 -17.58 -16.38
C ARG A 209 -15.37 -17.74 -17.72
N LYS A 210 -16.65 -17.37 -17.75
CA LYS A 210 -17.48 -17.39 -18.97
C LYS A 210 -17.72 -16.00 -19.57
N ARG A 211 -17.85 -14.95 -18.74
CA ARG A 211 -18.18 -13.56 -19.15
C ARG A 211 -17.60 -12.52 -18.17
N ARG A 212 -17.45 -11.28 -18.64
CA ARG A 212 -17.04 -10.04 -17.93
C ARG A 212 -15.58 -9.95 -17.46
N PHE A 213 -15.02 -8.75 -17.56
CA PHE A 213 -13.69 -8.38 -17.07
C PHE A 213 -13.72 -7.99 -15.58
N GLN A 214 -12.64 -8.28 -14.86
CA GLN A 214 -12.46 -7.90 -13.47
C GLN A 214 -11.01 -7.44 -13.27
N ILE A 215 -10.83 -6.27 -12.65
CA ILE A 215 -9.49 -5.82 -12.26
C ILE A 215 -9.07 -6.57 -11.02
N ARG A 216 -7.79 -6.89 -10.94
CA ARG A 216 -7.18 -7.58 -9.81
C ARG A 216 -6.21 -6.66 -9.10
N ARG A 217 -6.04 -6.91 -7.81
CA ARG A 217 -4.98 -6.27 -7.03
C ARG A 217 -4.36 -7.31 -6.13
N LEU A 218 -3.12 -7.69 -6.42
CA LEU A 218 -2.33 -8.46 -5.48
C LEU A 218 -2.08 -7.61 -4.25
N VAL A 219 -2.39 -8.14 -3.07
CA VAL A 219 -2.17 -7.42 -1.81
C VAL A 219 -0.69 -7.09 -1.69
N TYR A 220 -0.41 -5.84 -1.36
CA TYR A 220 0.96 -5.36 -1.21
C TYR A 220 1.58 -5.99 0.05
N ALA A 221 2.82 -6.45 -0.08
CA ALA A 221 3.64 -6.90 1.03
C ALA A 221 4.94 -6.07 0.97
N TYR A 222 5.28 -5.42 2.08
CA TYR A 222 6.54 -4.69 2.22
C TYR A 222 7.69 -5.70 2.36
N PRO A 223 8.92 -5.40 1.90
CA PRO A 223 10.10 -6.25 2.13
C PRO A 223 10.28 -6.64 3.61
N SER A 224 10.03 -5.69 4.52
CA SER A 224 10.02 -5.92 5.98
C SER A 224 9.00 -6.94 6.50
N LYS A 225 8.07 -7.44 5.66
CA LYS A 225 7.18 -8.56 5.98
C LYS A 225 7.82 -9.93 5.70
N GLY A 226 9.11 -9.97 5.39
CA GLY A 226 9.94 -11.17 5.31
C GLY A 226 9.38 -12.19 4.32
N GLU A 227 9.22 -13.43 4.76
CA GLU A 227 8.75 -14.57 3.95
C GLU A 227 7.45 -14.30 3.15
N ARG A 228 6.55 -13.45 3.65
CA ARG A 228 5.33 -13.08 2.92
C ARG A 228 5.62 -12.25 1.66
N PHE A 229 6.65 -11.41 1.71
CA PHE A 229 7.11 -10.65 0.55
C PHE A 229 7.70 -11.59 -0.51
N TYR A 230 8.59 -12.49 -0.11
CA TYR A 230 9.19 -13.46 -1.04
C TYR A 230 8.14 -14.39 -1.66
N LEU A 231 7.17 -14.86 -0.88
CA LEU A 231 6.03 -15.60 -1.42
C LEU A 231 5.24 -14.79 -2.47
N ARG A 232 5.03 -13.48 -2.22
CA ARG A 232 4.38 -12.59 -3.20
C ARG A 232 5.22 -12.50 -4.48
N VAL A 233 6.54 -12.42 -4.38
CA VAL A 233 7.45 -12.43 -5.55
C VAL A 233 7.27 -13.75 -6.31
N LEU A 234 7.41 -14.90 -5.66
CA LEU A 234 7.23 -16.21 -6.29
C LEU A 234 5.88 -16.35 -6.99
N LEU A 235 4.78 -15.90 -6.39
CA LEU A 235 3.45 -15.95 -7.00
C LEU A 235 3.31 -15.10 -8.28
N ASN A 236 4.22 -14.15 -8.52
CA ASN A 236 4.29 -13.39 -9.77
C ASN A 236 5.19 -14.02 -10.85
N HIS A 237 6.01 -15.01 -10.50
CA HIS A 237 6.99 -15.59 -11.42
C HIS A 237 6.84 -17.11 -11.64
N VAL A 238 6.27 -17.83 -10.68
CA VAL A 238 6.10 -19.29 -10.73
C VAL A 238 4.69 -19.65 -11.18
N ARG A 239 4.61 -20.45 -12.26
CA ARG A 239 3.35 -20.95 -12.83
C ARG A 239 3.00 -22.34 -12.28
N GLY A 240 1.71 -22.58 -12.12
CA GLY A 240 1.17 -23.88 -11.70
C GLY A 240 1.63 -24.47 -10.36
N PRO A 241 1.95 -23.70 -9.30
CA PRO A 241 2.25 -24.29 -8.01
C PRO A 241 1.01 -25.03 -7.45
N THR A 242 1.21 -26.23 -6.93
CA THR A 242 0.16 -27.10 -6.36
C THR A 242 0.07 -27.03 -4.83
N SER A 243 1.03 -26.37 -4.17
CA SER A 243 1.10 -26.16 -2.73
C SER A 243 2.18 -25.12 -2.35
N PHE A 244 2.19 -24.70 -1.09
CA PHE A 244 3.27 -23.88 -0.52
C PHE A 244 4.65 -24.55 -0.56
N THR A 245 4.71 -25.88 -0.60
CA THR A 245 5.98 -26.60 -0.77
C THR A 245 6.38 -26.65 -2.24
N SER A 246 5.43 -26.90 -3.15
CA SER A 246 5.71 -26.97 -4.59
C SER A 246 6.27 -25.67 -5.16
N ILE A 247 5.83 -24.50 -4.66
CA ILE A 247 6.30 -23.19 -5.14
C ILE A 247 7.75 -22.91 -4.72
N ARG A 248 8.29 -23.67 -3.75
CA ARG A 248 9.69 -23.60 -3.30
C ARG A 248 10.61 -24.56 -4.06
N ILE A 249 10.09 -25.31 -5.03
CA ILE A 249 10.88 -26.26 -5.83
C ILE A 249 11.58 -25.50 -6.96
N VAL A 250 12.91 -25.52 -6.95
CA VAL A 250 13.75 -24.99 -8.02
C VAL A 250 14.62 -26.13 -8.53
N ARG A 251 14.50 -26.45 -9.83
CA ARG A 251 15.27 -27.54 -10.49
C ARG A 251 15.20 -28.89 -9.74
N GLY A 252 14.04 -29.23 -9.17
CA GLY A 252 13.82 -30.49 -8.45
C GLY A 252 14.22 -30.47 -6.96
N VAL A 253 14.85 -29.40 -6.47
CA VAL A 253 15.23 -29.26 -5.06
C VAL A 253 14.25 -28.35 -4.33
N VAL A 254 13.75 -28.80 -3.17
CA VAL A 254 12.87 -28.00 -2.30
C VAL A 254 13.72 -27.04 -1.47
N SER A 255 13.49 -25.75 -1.61
CA SER A 255 14.15 -24.71 -0.78
C SER A 255 13.50 -24.63 0.61
N GLN A 256 14.28 -24.32 1.64
CA GLN A 256 13.80 -24.21 3.02
C GLN A 256 12.87 -23.00 3.18
N THR A 257 13.24 -21.87 2.60
CA THR A 257 12.48 -20.60 2.69
C THR A 257 11.99 -20.14 1.32
N PHE A 258 10.99 -19.26 1.31
CA PHE A 258 10.56 -18.58 0.08
C PHE A 258 11.64 -17.61 -0.42
N ARG A 259 12.42 -16.99 0.50
CA ARG A 259 13.59 -16.17 0.16
C ARG A 259 14.61 -16.95 -0.65
N GLU A 260 15.08 -18.08 -0.12
CA GLU A 260 16.10 -18.92 -0.76
C GLU A 260 15.64 -19.38 -2.16
N CYS A 261 14.34 -19.70 -2.31
CA CYS A 261 13.76 -20.01 -3.61
C CYS A 261 13.85 -18.81 -4.58
N CYS A 262 13.56 -17.59 -4.12
CA CYS A 262 13.67 -16.39 -4.94
C CYS A 262 15.13 -16.13 -5.37
N GLU A 263 16.10 -16.30 -4.45
CA GLU A 263 17.53 -16.16 -4.72
C GLU A 263 18.00 -17.18 -5.77
N LYS A 264 17.63 -18.46 -5.61
CA LYS A 264 17.94 -19.53 -6.60
C LYS A 264 17.31 -19.29 -7.97
N LEU A 265 16.18 -18.59 -8.03
CA LEU A 265 15.53 -18.18 -9.29
C LEU A 265 16.09 -16.86 -9.85
N GLY A 266 17.00 -16.18 -9.14
CA GLY A 266 17.54 -14.88 -9.53
C GLY A 266 16.50 -13.76 -9.50
N LEU A 267 15.45 -13.90 -8.68
CA LEU A 267 14.35 -12.91 -8.56
C LEU A 267 14.66 -11.81 -7.54
N VAL A 268 15.61 -12.05 -6.65
CA VAL A 268 16.14 -11.10 -5.67
C VAL A 268 17.65 -11.24 -5.65
N GLU A 269 18.34 -10.11 -5.43
CA GLU A 269 19.78 -10.12 -5.26
C GLU A 269 20.14 -10.95 -4.03
N SER A 270 21.09 -11.87 -4.21
CA SER A 270 21.62 -12.68 -3.13
C SER A 270 22.67 -11.87 -2.36
N ASP A 271 22.78 -12.13 -1.06
CA ASP A 271 23.87 -11.63 -0.23
C ASP A 271 25.26 -11.95 -0.84
N SER A 272 25.36 -13.01 -1.65
CA SER A 272 26.60 -13.40 -2.33
C SER A 272 27.12 -12.36 -3.33
N SER A 273 26.28 -11.52 -3.93
CA SER A 273 26.79 -10.47 -4.83
C SER A 273 27.53 -9.38 -4.07
N LEU A 274 27.03 -9.03 -2.87
CA LEU A 274 27.64 -8.04 -1.99
C LEU A 274 28.91 -8.57 -1.34
N ASP A 275 28.90 -9.85 -0.93
CA ASP A 275 30.10 -10.54 -0.47
C ASP A 275 31.14 -10.64 -1.60
N ALA A 276 30.75 -11.03 -2.82
CA ALA A 276 31.66 -11.08 -3.98
C ALA A 276 32.26 -9.69 -4.28
N ALA A 277 31.46 -8.63 -4.24
CA ALA A 277 31.94 -7.26 -4.44
C ALA A 277 32.94 -6.82 -3.35
N LEU A 278 32.72 -7.21 -2.09
CA LEU A 278 33.71 -6.99 -1.02
C LEU A 278 34.99 -7.81 -1.24
N ASN A 279 34.88 -9.08 -1.61
CA ASN A 279 36.05 -9.91 -1.94
C ASN A 279 36.86 -9.32 -3.11
N GLU A 280 36.19 -8.78 -4.11
CA GLU A 280 36.85 -8.09 -5.23
C GLU A 280 37.55 -6.82 -4.74
N ALA A 281 36.85 -5.97 -3.96
CA ALA A 281 37.39 -4.74 -3.40
C ALA A 281 38.63 -4.97 -2.55
N VAL A 282 38.68 -6.06 -1.76
CA VAL A 282 39.84 -6.44 -0.95
C VAL A 282 41.13 -6.54 -1.78
N THR A 283 41.03 -6.86 -3.08
CA THR A 283 42.22 -7.03 -3.93
C THR A 283 42.88 -5.71 -4.38
N PHE A 284 42.16 -4.58 -4.32
CA PHE A 284 42.64 -3.30 -4.88
C PHE A 284 42.30 -2.05 -4.05
N GLN A 285 41.51 -2.17 -2.99
CA GLN A 285 41.11 -1.04 -2.14
C GLN A 285 41.84 -1.04 -0.80
N MET A 286 42.00 0.14 -0.23
CA MET A 286 42.58 0.32 1.10
C MET A 286 41.56 -0.04 2.21
N PRO A 287 42.01 -0.47 3.40
CA PRO A 287 41.12 -0.88 4.50
C PRO A 287 40.06 0.15 4.92
N TYR A 288 40.37 1.46 4.86
CA TYR A 288 39.39 2.52 5.14
C TYR A 288 38.22 2.54 4.14
N ALA A 289 38.47 2.20 2.87
CA ALA A 289 37.45 2.14 1.82
C ALA A 289 36.58 0.89 1.98
N LEU A 290 37.17 -0.24 2.40
CA LEU A 290 36.46 -1.46 2.75
C LEU A 290 35.48 -1.22 3.91
N LYS A 291 35.92 -0.55 4.98
CA LYS A 291 35.05 -0.14 6.11
C LYS A 291 33.87 0.72 5.65
N ARG A 292 34.09 1.68 4.75
CA ARG A 292 33.01 2.49 4.16
C ARG A 292 32.04 1.68 3.32
N MET A 293 32.54 0.75 2.51
CA MET A 293 31.71 -0.13 1.69
C MET A 293 30.86 -1.06 2.57
N PHE A 294 31.44 -1.64 3.62
CA PHE A 294 30.73 -2.43 4.62
C PHE A 294 29.61 -1.63 5.32
N ALA A 295 29.90 -0.39 5.75
CA ALA A 295 28.88 0.49 6.33
C ALA A 295 27.75 0.83 5.33
N THR A 296 28.10 1.04 4.06
CA THR A 296 27.12 1.27 2.99
C THR A 296 26.22 0.04 2.80
N ILE A 297 26.80 -1.16 2.82
CA ILE A 297 26.05 -2.43 2.76
C ILE A 297 25.11 -2.53 3.95
N MET A 298 25.55 -2.25 5.18
CA MET A 298 24.69 -2.31 6.36
C MET A 298 23.51 -1.34 6.34
N VAL A 299 23.71 -0.12 5.80
CA VAL A 299 22.68 0.93 5.83
C VAL A 299 21.70 0.78 4.67
N PHE A 300 22.18 0.41 3.49
CA PHE A 300 21.39 0.48 2.25
C PHE A 300 21.03 -0.89 1.67
N CYS A 301 21.74 -1.96 2.05
CA CYS A 301 21.48 -3.31 1.57
C CYS A 301 20.88 -4.15 2.71
N GLU A 302 19.74 -4.81 2.49
CA GLU A 302 19.11 -5.70 3.48
C GLU A 302 19.87 -7.05 3.59
N TYR A 303 21.17 -6.98 3.93
CA TYR A 303 22.05 -8.16 4.07
C TYR A 303 21.60 -9.02 5.24
N THR A 304 21.44 -10.33 5.03
CA THR A 304 20.77 -11.22 5.99
C THR A 304 21.61 -11.55 7.20
N ASN A 305 22.92 -11.73 7.00
CA ASN A 305 23.84 -12.13 8.06
C ASN A 305 25.05 -11.20 8.13
N ILE A 306 24.81 -9.98 8.58
CA ILE A 306 25.84 -8.94 8.72
C ILE A 306 27.01 -9.45 9.56
N ARG A 307 26.75 -10.29 10.57
CA ARG A 307 27.79 -10.87 11.42
C ARG A 307 28.74 -11.79 10.66
N ALA A 308 28.21 -12.71 9.84
CA ALA A 308 29.04 -13.57 9.02
C ALA A 308 29.84 -12.78 7.97
N LEU A 309 29.26 -11.70 7.41
CA LEU A 309 29.97 -10.82 6.50
C LEU A 309 31.11 -10.06 7.21
N TRP A 310 30.85 -9.56 8.41
CA TRP A 310 31.86 -8.94 9.26
C TRP A 310 33.00 -9.89 9.58
N GLU A 311 32.69 -11.06 10.15
CA GLU A 311 33.68 -12.06 10.54
C GLU A 311 34.56 -12.49 9.35
N LYS A 312 33.98 -12.58 8.15
CA LYS A 312 34.72 -12.92 6.93
C LYS A 312 35.68 -11.83 6.46
N HIS A 313 35.28 -10.56 6.53
CA HIS A 313 36.04 -9.43 5.97
C HIS A 313 36.81 -8.63 7.04
N PHE A 314 36.71 -9.01 8.31
CA PHE A 314 37.28 -8.29 9.44
C PHE A 314 38.78 -8.11 9.31
N ASP A 315 39.52 -9.18 8.97
CA ASP A 315 40.97 -9.13 8.83
C ASP A 315 41.42 -8.07 7.82
N SER A 316 40.77 -8.03 6.65
CA SER A 316 41.06 -7.05 5.60
C SER A 316 40.65 -5.62 5.97
N MET A 317 39.57 -5.46 6.74
CA MET A 317 39.12 -4.14 7.21
C MET A 317 39.99 -3.58 8.34
N ALA A 318 40.67 -4.47 9.08
CA ALA A 318 41.48 -4.15 10.26
C ALA A 318 42.99 -4.04 9.96
N GLU A 319 43.42 -4.33 8.73
CA GLU A 319 44.83 -4.38 8.34
C GLU A 319 45.59 -3.08 8.70
N ASP A 320 45.01 -1.91 8.39
CA ASP A 320 45.60 -0.61 8.72
C ASP A 320 45.80 -0.40 10.23
N TYR A 321 44.82 -0.81 11.05
CA TYR A 321 44.91 -0.68 12.50
C TYR A 321 45.90 -1.66 13.13
N ARG A 322 46.08 -2.86 12.56
CA ARG A 322 47.09 -3.83 13.01
C ARG A 322 48.52 -3.35 12.79
N HIS A 323 48.76 -2.62 11.70
CA HIS A 323 50.07 -2.01 11.45
C HIS A 323 50.42 -0.90 12.44
N VAL A 324 49.41 -0.23 12.99
CA VAL A 324 49.60 0.89 13.94
C VAL A 324 49.56 0.42 15.40
N HIS A 325 48.81 -0.63 15.71
CA HIS A 325 48.59 -1.11 17.08
C HIS A 325 48.96 -2.59 17.19
N GLY A 326 50.08 -2.90 17.86
CA GLY A 326 50.61 -4.26 18.01
C GLY A 326 49.79 -5.21 18.90
N ASN A 327 48.63 -4.79 19.43
CA ASN A 327 47.81 -5.60 20.34
C ASN A 327 46.44 -5.88 19.72
N SER A 328 46.22 -7.12 19.31
CA SER A 328 45.06 -7.57 18.51
C SER A 328 43.70 -7.41 19.22
N SER A 329 43.67 -7.44 20.56
CA SER A 329 42.44 -7.28 21.34
C SER A 329 41.86 -5.86 21.30
N ASN A 330 42.70 -4.84 21.10
CA ASN A 330 42.23 -3.45 21.00
C ASN A 330 41.75 -3.11 19.58
N VAL A 331 42.22 -3.86 18.57
CA VAL A 331 41.89 -3.60 17.15
C VAL A 331 40.40 -3.80 16.87
N GLU A 332 39.74 -4.79 17.50
CA GLU A 332 38.29 -4.98 17.35
C GLU A 332 37.47 -3.76 17.77
N GLN A 333 37.93 -3.00 18.77
CA GLN A 333 37.25 -1.80 19.25
C GLN A 333 37.44 -0.57 18.34
N PHE A 334 38.45 -0.58 17.46
CA PHE A 334 38.76 0.54 16.55
C PHE A 334 38.17 0.37 15.14
N VAL A 335 37.75 -0.84 14.78
CA VAL A 335 37.19 -1.15 13.44
C VAL A 335 35.67 -0.91 13.40
N LEU A 336 35.00 -0.98 14.56
CA LEU A 336 33.62 -0.51 14.77
C LEU A 336 33.60 1.01 14.97
#